data_AF-A0A8T5UTK2-F1
#
_entry.id   AF-A0A8T5UTK2-F1
#
_cell.length_a   1.000
_cell.length_b   1.000
_cell.length_c   1.000
_cell.angle_alpha   90.00
_cell.angle_beta   90.00
_cell.angle_gamma   90.00
#
_symmetry.space_group_name_H-M   'P 1'
#
loop_
_entity.id
_entity.type
_entity.pdbx_description
1 polymer ?
#
loop_
_entity_poly.entity_id
_entity_poly.type
_entity_poly.pdbx_seq_one_letter_code
_entity_poly.pdbx_strand_id
1 'polypeptide(L)'
;MNRFKANQKLLFKAETVFNLRPLEKYEILFSFLDTSSLAILYPSTGRPPIPYKALLKALVYKNIKNISYLSDLVRELQDNPDLALVFGFHPLHLPYVENFSAFLGDTENSIFQKVRDTLVSKLIELKEIKGTHLTFDSSNIPVKVKENNLKT
;
A
#
# COMPACT_ATOMS: atom_id res chain seq x y z
N MET A 1 0.96 -28.51 -23.43
CA MET A 1 2.40 -28.67 -23.76
C MET A 1 3.23 -28.19 -22.58
N ASN A 2 3.86 -29.10 -21.84
CA ASN A 2 4.78 -28.73 -20.76
C ASN A 2 6.03 -28.07 -21.39
N ARG A 3 6.23 -26.78 -21.13
CA ARG A 3 7.44 -26.06 -21.53
C ARG A 3 8.59 -26.55 -20.66
N PHE A 4 9.36 -27.52 -21.16
CA PHE A 4 10.62 -27.94 -20.55
C PHE A 4 11.57 -26.73 -20.51
N LYS A 5 11.93 -26.29 -19.30
CA LYS A 5 12.88 -25.18 -19.11
C LYS A 5 14.30 -25.72 -19.09
N ALA A 6 14.91 -25.84 -20.26
CA ALA A 6 16.26 -26.39 -20.43
C ALA A 6 17.36 -25.69 -19.60
N ASN A 7 17.14 -24.41 -19.24
CA ASN A 7 18.08 -23.62 -18.43
C ASN A 7 17.74 -23.57 -16.93
N GLN A 8 16.73 -24.32 -16.47
CA GLN A 8 16.34 -24.32 -15.06
C GLN A 8 17.30 -25.18 -14.24
N LYS A 9 18.23 -24.53 -13.52
CA LYS A 9 19.21 -25.21 -12.64
C LYS A 9 18.63 -25.65 -11.29
N LEU A 10 17.58 -24.99 -10.81
CA LEU A 10 16.95 -25.26 -9.52
C LEU A 10 15.49 -25.66 -9.71
N LEU A 11 15.04 -26.68 -8.97
CA LEU A 11 13.64 -27.10 -8.96
C LEU A 11 12.72 -26.06 -8.29
N PHE A 12 13.23 -25.40 -7.25
CA PHE A 12 12.54 -24.36 -6.50
C PHE A 12 13.13 -22.97 -6.78
N LYS A 13 12.43 -21.91 -6.37
CA LYS A 13 12.94 -20.54 -6.43
C LYS A 13 14.23 -20.43 -5.61
N ALA A 14 15.17 -19.61 -6.09
CA ALA A 14 16.43 -19.37 -5.40
C ALA A 14 16.21 -18.88 -3.96
N GLU A 15 15.17 -18.06 -3.75
CA GLU A 15 14.78 -17.55 -2.42
C GLU A 15 14.52 -18.69 -1.43
N THR A 16 13.79 -19.72 -1.85
CA THR A 16 13.50 -20.90 -1.01
C THR A 16 14.75 -21.73 -0.75
N VAL A 17 15.60 -21.92 -1.77
CA VAL A 17 16.81 -22.76 -1.64
C VAL A 17 17.86 -22.11 -0.72
N PHE A 18 17.98 -20.78 -0.77
CA PHE A 18 18.98 -20.03 -0.02
C PHE A 18 18.41 -19.33 1.23
N ASN A 19 17.17 -19.64 1.62
CA ASN A 19 16.47 -19.01 2.75
C ASN A 19 16.45 -17.46 2.70
N LEU A 20 16.34 -16.89 1.49
CA LEU A 20 16.19 -15.44 1.31
C LEU A 20 14.73 -15.06 1.55
N ARG A 21 14.49 -14.06 2.39
CA ARG A 21 13.14 -13.57 2.70
C ARG A 21 13.01 -12.08 2.35
N PRO A 22 13.10 -11.71 1.06
CA PRO A 22 13.10 -10.31 0.64
C PRO A 22 11.79 -9.58 0.95
N LEU A 23 10.70 -10.33 1.13
CA LEU A 23 9.36 -9.80 1.41
C LEU A 23 9.05 -9.66 2.91
N GLU A 24 9.84 -10.25 3.80
CA GLU A 24 9.62 -10.23 5.26
C GLU A 24 9.56 -8.79 5.80
N LYS A 25 10.37 -7.88 5.25
CA LYS A 25 10.31 -6.46 5.60
C LYS A 25 8.94 -5.82 5.34
N TYR A 26 8.23 -6.26 4.30
CA TYR A 26 6.90 -5.75 3.98
C TYR A 26 5.85 -6.38 4.89
N GLU A 27 5.98 -7.65 5.23
CA GLU A 27 5.13 -8.31 6.22
C GLU A 27 5.22 -7.60 7.58
N ILE A 28 6.44 -7.33 8.05
CA ILE A 28 6.71 -6.57 9.26
C ILE A 28 6.09 -5.17 9.16
N LEU A 29 6.36 -4.44 8.07
CA LEU A 29 5.83 -3.08 7.87
C LEU A 29 4.29 -3.06 7.91
N PHE A 30 3.65 -3.99 7.21
CA PHE A 30 2.19 -4.07 7.18
C PHE A 30 1.57 -4.58 8.47
N SER A 31 2.33 -5.24 9.34
CA SER A 31 1.86 -5.66 10.67
C SER A 31 1.53 -4.47 11.57
N PHE A 32 2.16 -3.31 11.34
CA PHE A 32 1.92 -2.09 12.11
C PHE A 32 0.72 -1.27 11.62
N LEU A 33 0.29 -1.50 10.37
CA LEU A 33 -0.85 -0.81 9.78
C LEU A 33 -2.16 -1.27 10.44
N ASP A 34 -2.72 -0.41 11.27
CA ASP A 34 -4.09 -0.60 11.74
C ASP A 34 -5.07 -0.32 10.60
N THR A 35 -5.86 -1.33 10.25
CA THR A 35 -6.83 -1.29 9.13
C THR A 35 -8.26 -1.47 9.61
N SER A 36 -8.49 -1.42 10.92
CA SER A 36 -9.81 -1.51 11.55
C SER A 36 -10.80 -0.49 10.97
N SER A 37 -10.34 0.73 10.68
CA SER A 37 -11.17 1.79 10.10
C SER A 37 -11.73 1.46 8.71
N LEU A 38 -11.09 0.54 7.96
CA LEU A 38 -11.59 0.07 6.66
C LEU A 38 -12.75 -0.91 6.79
N ALA A 39 -13.00 -1.48 7.98
CA ALA A 39 -14.09 -2.43 8.20
C ALA A 39 -15.46 -1.81 7.89
N ILE A 40 -15.62 -0.50 8.13
CA ILE A 40 -16.84 0.27 7.91
C ILE A 40 -17.22 0.32 6.42
N LEU A 41 -16.25 0.16 5.52
CA LEU A 41 -16.45 0.20 4.08
C LEU A 41 -17.05 -1.09 3.51
N TYR A 42 -16.98 -2.20 4.25
CA TYR A 42 -17.49 -3.46 3.74
C TYR A 42 -19.02 -3.45 3.72
N PRO A 43 -19.64 -3.82 2.59
CA PRO A 43 -21.09 -3.88 2.51
C PRO A 43 -21.62 -4.98 3.42
N SER A 44 -22.74 -4.70 4.10
CA SER A 44 -23.41 -5.67 4.97
C SER A 44 -24.04 -6.84 4.20
N THR A 45 -24.27 -6.67 2.89
CA THR A 45 -24.92 -7.66 2.02
C THR A 45 -24.24 -7.73 0.66
N GLY A 46 -24.36 -8.88 -0.02
CA GLY A 46 -23.83 -9.10 -1.36
C GLY A 46 -22.43 -9.71 -1.40
N ARG A 47 -21.83 -9.71 -2.61
CA ARG A 47 -20.47 -10.25 -2.80
C ARG A 47 -19.47 -9.29 -2.13
N PRO A 48 -18.59 -9.79 -1.24
CA PRO A 48 -17.60 -8.93 -0.63
C PRO A 48 -16.68 -8.35 -1.72
N PRO A 49 -16.38 -7.05 -1.68
CA PRO A 49 -15.44 -6.42 -2.59
C PRO A 49 -14.05 -7.02 -2.40
N ILE A 50 -13.14 -6.70 -3.32
CA ILE A 50 -11.72 -7.00 -3.15
C ILE A 50 -11.27 -6.47 -1.78
N PRO A 51 -10.47 -7.23 -1.00
CA PRO A 51 -10.11 -6.86 0.36
C PRO A 51 -9.44 -5.47 0.41
N TYR A 52 -10.14 -4.48 1.00
CA TYR A 52 -9.65 -3.10 1.13
C TYR A 52 -8.33 -3.00 1.90
N LYS A 53 -8.13 -3.90 2.88
CA LYS A 53 -6.84 -4.02 3.58
C LYS A 53 -5.69 -4.34 2.62
N ALA A 54 -5.91 -5.24 1.66
CA ALA A 54 -4.90 -5.61 0.69
C ALA A 54 -4.66 -4.48 -0.33
N LEU A 55 -5.72 -3.79 -0.75
CA LEU A 55 -5.63 -2.60 -1.61
C LEU A 55 -4.80 -1.49 -0.95
N LEU A 56 -5.04 -1.19 0.34
CA LEU A 56 -4.26 -0.21 1.07
C LEU A 56 -2.78 -0.60 1.17
N LYS A 57 -2.46 -1.86 1.53
CA LYS A 57 -1.07 -2.33 1.59
C LYS A 57 -0.36 -2.19 0.24
N ALA A 58 -1.03 -2.52 -0.85
CA ALA A 58 -0.49 -2.39 -2.19
C ALA A 58 -0.24 -0.92 -2.59
N LEU A 59 -1.12 0.00 -2.19
CA LEU A 59 -0.91 1.44 -2.39
C LEU A 59 0.23 2.00 -1.54
N VAL A 60 0.37 1.54 -0.29
CA VAL A 60 1.53 1.88 0.55
C VAL A 60 2.82 1.37 -0.09
N TYR A 61 2.82 0.13 -0.58
CA TYR A 61 3.94 -0.44 -1.31
C TYR A 61 4.31 0.39 -2.54
N LYS A 62 3.31 0.79 -3.34
CA LYS A 62 3.48 1.67 -4.50
C LYS A 62 4.26 2.94 -4.14
N ASN A 63 3.90 3.58 -3.04
CA ASN A 63 4.56 4.79 -2.56
C ASN A 63 5.99 4.50 -2.07
N ILE A 64 6.20 3.43 -1.31
CA ILE A 64 7.55 3.04 -0.83
C ILE A 64 8.49 2.74 -1.99
N LYS A 65 7.98 2.13 -3.07
CA LYS A 65 8.75 1.79 -4.27
C LYS A 65 8.84 2.92 -5.30
N ASN A 66 8.21 4.08 -5.04
CA ASN A 66 8.09 5.18 -6.01
C ASN A 66 7.54 4.73 -7.37
N ILE A 67 6.56 3.83 -7.37
CA ILE A 67 5.89 3.39 -8.59
C ILE A 67 4.91 4.48 -9.00
N SER A 68 5.08 5.02 -10.20
CA SER A 68 4.30 6.17 -10.66
C SER A 68 2.84 5.81 -10.91
N TYR A 69 2.57 4.72 -11.65
CA TYR A 69 1.24 4.41 -12.18
C TYR A 69 0.58 3.21 -11.50
N LEU A 70 -0.75 3.18 -11.47
CA LEU A 70 -1.52 2.02 -10.95
C LEU A 70 -1.40 0.80 -11.86
N SER A 71 -1.25 1.00 -13.18
CA SER A 71 -0.98 -0.07 -14.15
C SER A 71 0.31 -0.82 -13.83
N ASP A 72 1.34 -0.09 -13.40
CA ASP A 72 2.65 -0.68 -13.06
C ASP A 72 2.54 -1.51 -11.78
N LEU A 73 1.76 -1.04 -10.79
CA LEU A 73 1.46 -1.81 -9.59
C LEU A 73 0.74 -3.13 -9.91
N VAL A 74 -0.26 -3.09 -10.81
CA VAL A 74 -0.98 -4.30 -11.25
C VAL A 74 -0.04 -5.25 -11.98
N ARG A 75 0.83 -4.73 -12.84
CA ARG A 75 1.84 -5.54 -13.53
C ARG A 75 2.82 -6.18 -12.55
N GLU A 76 3.27 -5.45 -11.54
CA GLU A 76 4.18 -5.98 -10.54
C GLU A 76 3.55 -7.10 -9.71
N LEU A 77 2.25 -7.00 -9.41
CA LEU A 77 1.48 -8.06 -8.77
C LEU A 77 1.35 -9.31 -9.65
N GLN A 78 1.22 -9.14 -10.97
CA GLN A 78 1.18 -10.24 -11.94
C GLN A 78 2.55 -10.92 -12.07
N ASP A 79 3.62 -10.13 -12.10
CA ASP A 79 5.00 -10.62 -12.23
C ASP A 79 5.47 -11.32 -10.93
N ASN A 80 4.96 -10.89 -9.77
CA ASN A 80 5.36 -11.38 -8.45
C ASN A 80 4.16 -11.89 -7.63
N PRO A 81 3.70 -13.14 -7.84
CA PRO A 81 2.54 -13.68 -7.14
C PRO A 81 2.74 -13.81 -5.61
N ASP A 82 3.98 -13.96 -5.14
CA ASP A 82 4.28 -14.02 -3.70
C ASP A 82 3.99 -12.67 -3.02
N LEU A 83 4.21 -11.57 -3.73
CA LEU A 83 3.94 -10.22 -3.24
C LEU A 83 2.42 -9.98 -3.12
N ALA A 84 1.63 -10.56 -4.03
CA ALA A 84 0.17 -10.56 -3.90
C ALA A 84 -0.30 -11.26 -2.62
N LEU A 85 0.33 -12.39 -2.24
CA LEU A 85 0.03 -13.09 -0.99
C LEU A 85 0.35 -12.25 0.25
N VAL A 86 1.49 -11.55 0.26
CA VAL A 86 1.90 -10.66 1.36
C VAL A 86 0.88 -9.53 1.58
N PHE A 87 0.32 -8.99 0.50
CA PHE A 87 -0.74 -7.98 0.60
C PHE A 87 -2.05 -8.60 1.08
N GLY A 88 -2.29 -9.87 0.78
CA GLY A 88 -3.51 -10.60 1.13
C GLY A 88 -4.47 -10.77 -0.04
N PHE A 89 -3.95 -10.67 -1.27
CA PHE A 89 -4.70 -11.05 -2.48
C PHE A 89 -4.53 -12.54 -2.77
N HIS A 90 -5.52 -13.09 -3.47
CA HIS A 90 -5.37 -14.40 -4.07
C HIS A 90 -4.60 -14.27 -5.40
N PRO A 91 -3.51 -15.02 -5.65
CA PRO A 91 -2.67 -14.85 -6.85
C PRO A 91 -3.41 -15.05 -8.18
N LEU A 92 -4.50 -15.83 -8.17
CA LEU A 92 -5.34 -16.05 -9.36
C LEU A 92 -6.45 -14.99 -9.53
N HIS A 93 -6.68 -14.16 -8.52
CA HIS A 93 -7.74 -13.14 -8.51
C HIS A 93 -7.14 -11.80 -8.08
N LEU A 94 -6.26 -11.27 -8.92
CA LEU A 94 -5.61 -10.00 -8.70
C LEU A 94 -6.57 -8.83 -8.98
N PRO A 95 -6.41 -7.70 -8.29
CA PRO A 95 -7.15 -6.50 -8.59
C PRO A 95 -6.75 -5.91 -9.95
N TYR A 96 -7.75 -5.41 -10.67
CA TYR A 96 -7.57 -4.52 -11.81
C TYR A 96 -7.32 -3.06 -11.37
N VAL A 97 -6.84 -2.23 -12.29
CA VAL A 97 -6.53 -0.80 -12.06
C VAL A 97 -7.75 -0.04 -11.52
N GLU A 98 -8.92 -0.36 -12.04
CA GLU A 98 -10.21 0.24 -11.69
C GLU A 98 -10.55 0.01 -10.22
N ASN A 99 -10.15 -1.12 -9.64
CA ASN A 99 -10.39 -1.39 -8.21
C ASN A 99 -9.57 -0.47 -7.32
N PHE A 100 -8.34 -0.15 -7.72
CA PHE A 100 -7.51 0.82 -7.01
C PHE A 100 -8.06 2.24 -7.18
N SER A 101 -8.46 2.59 -8.40
CA SER A 101 -9.05 3.90 -8.70
C SER A 101 -10.35 4.11 -7.92
N ALA A 102 -11.26 3.14 -7.95
CA ALA A 102 -12.51 3.16 -7.19
C ALA A 102 -12.24 3.23 -5.69
N PHE A 103 -11.32 2.42 -5.16
CA PHE A 103 -10.97 2.47 -3.75
C PHE A 103 -10.46 3.87 -3.32
N LEU A 104 -9.64 4.53 -4.14
CA LEU A 104 -9.16 5.89 -3.84
C LEU A 104 -10.24 6.96 -4.00
N GLY A 105 -11.16 6.79 -4.96
CA GLY A 105 -12.23 7.75 -5.23
C GLY A 105 -13.39 7.65 -4.25
N ASP A 106 -13.76 6.42 -3.86
CA ASP A 106 -14.94 6.13 -3.04
C ASP A 106 -14.63 6.19 -1.53
N THR A 107 -13.36 6.04 -1.14
CA THR A 107 -12.96 6.08 0.27
C THR A 107 -12.73 7.52 0.73
N GLU A 108 -13.45 7.93 1.77
CA GLU A 108 -13.23 9.24 2.38
C GLU A 108 -11.79 9.39 2.90
N ASN A 109 -11.20 10.56 2.67
CA ASN A 109 -9.85 10.86 3.14
C ASN A 109 -9.71 10.70 4.66
N SER A 110 -10.77 10.98 5.41
CA SER A 110 -10.86 10.83 6.87
C SER A 110 -10.43 9.43 7.34
N ILE A 111 -10.71 8.39 6.55
CA ILE A 111 -10.35 7.00 6.86
C ILE A 111 -8.84 6.78 6.74
N PHE A 112 -8.21 7.31 5.69
CA PHE A 112 -6.76 7.26 5.54
C PHE A 112 -6.05 8.07 6.64
N GLN A 113 -6.62 9.20 7.05
CA GLN A 113 -6.09 9.98 8.17
C GLN A 113 -6.12 9.19 9.47
N LYS A 114 -7.21 8.47 9.78
CA LYS A 114 -7.27 7.60 10.97
C LYS A 114 -6.14 6.58 10.99
N VAL A 115 -5.85 5.91 9.87
CA VAL A 115 -4.73 4.96 9.77
C VAL A 115 -3.41 5.65 10.08
N ARG A 116 -3.17 6.84 9.50
CA ARG A 116 -1.97 7.63 9.74
C ARG A 116 -1.86 8.07 11.20
N ASP A 117 -2.93 8.59 11.76
CA ASP A 117 -2.96 9.15 13.12
C ASP A 117 -2.75 8.04 14.17
N THR A 118 -3.26 6.82 13.92
CA THR A 118 -2.94 5.63 14.75
C THR A 118 -1.45 5.31 14.72
N LEU A 119 -0.80 5.37 13.55
CA LEU A 119 0.65 5.13 13.45
C LEU A 119 1.46 6.20 14.21
N VAL A 120 1.09 7.47 14.04
CA VAL A 120 1.75 8.59 14.75
C VAL A 120 1.57 8.44 16.26
N SER A 121 0.36 8.10 16.71
CA SER A 121 0.06 7.89 18.14
C SER A 121 0.94 6.79 18.73
N LYS A 122 1.09 5.65 18.03
CA LYS A 122 2.01 4.58 18.44
C LYS A 122 3.46 5.06 18.55
N LEU A 123 3.93 5.90 17.63
CA LEU A 123 5.28 6.45 17.69
C LEU A 123 5.49 7.41 18.87
N ILE A 124 4.45 8.15 19.26
CA ILE A 124 4.46 8.99 20.47
C ILE A 124 4.51 8.11 21.73
N GLU A 125 3.68 7.07 21.80
CA GLU A 125 3.66 6.10 22.91
C GLU A 125 5.01 5.40 23.10
N LEU A 126 5.66 5.02 22.00
CA LEU A 126 7.00 4.45 21.98
C LEU A 126 8.11 5.47 22.31
N LYS A 127 7.77 6.75 22.46
CA LYS A 127 8.70 7.87 22.71
C LYS A 127 9.73 8.10 21.61
N GLU A 128 9.47 7.58 20.41
CA GLU A 128 10.28 7.79 19.21
C GLU A 128 10.07 9.19 18.63
N ILE A 129 8.84 9.71 18.71
CA ILE A 129 8.50 11.08 18.33
C ILE A 129 8.32 11.92 19.60
N LYS A 130 8.97 13.09 19.65
CA LYS A 130 8.81 14.08 20.72
C LYS A 130 8.55 15.45 20.12
N GLY A 131 7.57 16.17 20.65
CA GLY A 131 7.23 17.54 20.23
C GLY A 131 8.14 18.62 20.82
N THR A 132 9.43 18.33 21.02
CA THR A 132 10.37 19.26 21.69
C THR A 132 10.86 20.36 20.76
N HIS A 133 10.81 20.15 19.45
CA HIS A 133 11.31 21.10 18.46
C HIS A 133 10.23 21.35 17.42
N LEU A 134 9.94 22.63 17.17
CA LEU A 134 9.04 23.10 16.13
C LEU A 134 9.89 23.55 14.95
N THR A 135 9.79 22.85 13.82
CA THR A 135 10.48 23.24 12.59
C THR A 135 9.50 23.96 11.67
N PHE A 136 9.81 25.22 11.34
CA PHE A 136 9.10 25.95 10.29
C PHE A 136 9.83 25.73 8.96
N ASP A 137 9.08 25.29 7.96
CA ASP A 137 9.55 25.25 6.58
C ASP A 137 8.85 26.37 5.79
N SER A 138 9.61 27.13 5.02
CA SER A 138 9.11 28.20 4.17
C SER A 138 8.59 27.71 2.83
N SER A 139 8.39 26.40 2.67
CA SER A 139 7.81 25.82 1.46
C SER A 139 6.49 26.49 1.14
N ASN A 140 6.35 26.94 -0.11
CA ASN A 140 5.15 27.62 -0.59
C ASN A 140 3.97 26.64 -0.52
N ILE A 141 3.11 26.79 0.47
CA ILE A 141 1.83 26.07 0.53
C ILE A 141 0.84 26.87 -0.31
N PRO A 142 0.26 26.31 -1.39
CA PRO A 142 -0.79 26.99 -2.14
C PRO A 142 -2.04 27.10 -1.26
N VAL A 143 -2.15 28.19 -0.51
CA VAL A 143 -3.34 28.52 0.28
C VAL A 143 -4.28 29.34 -0.59
N LYS A 144 -5.57 29.05 -0.50
CA LYS A 144 -6.66 29.73 -1.22
C LYS A 144 -6.96 31.11 -0.59
N VAL A 145 -5.95 31.99 -0.55
CA VAL A 145 -6.09 33.39 -0.12
C VAL A 145 -6.13 34.32 -1.33
N LYS A 146 -6.75 35.48 -1.15
CA LYS A 146 -6.98 36.46 -2.22
C LYS A 146 -5.66 36.90 -2.87
N GLU A 147 -4.57 36.94 -2.10
CA GLU A 147 -3.23 37.33 -2.54
C GLU A 147 -2.54 36.31 -3.45
N ASN A 148 -3.01 35.05 -3.49
CA ASN A 148 -2.36 33.94 -4.21
C ASN A 148 -3.03 33.62 -5.56
N ASN A 149 -3.85 34.52 -6.08
CA ASN A 149 -4.40 34.40 -7.43
C ASN A 149 -3.36 34.86 -8.46
N LEU A 150 -3.30 34.17 -9.61
CA LEU A 150 -2.53 34.60 -10.76
C LEU A 150 -2.95 36.03 -11.13
N LYS A 151 -2.02 36.98 -11.01
CA LYS A 151 -2.22 38.34 -11.51
C LYS A 151 -2.09 38.26 -13.03
N THR A 152 -3.23 38.29 -13.72
CA THR A 152 -3.33 38.55 -15.16
C THR A 152 -2.71 39.88 -15.53
#